data_AF-A0AAN1DY68-F1
#
_entry.id   AF-A0AAN1DY68-F1
#
_cell.length_a   1.000
_cell.length_b   1.000
_cell.length_c   1.000
_cell.angle_alpha   90.00
_cell.angle_beta   90.00
_cell.angle_gamma   90.00
#
_symmetry.space_group_name_H-M   'P 1'
#
loop_
_entity.id
_entity.type
_entity.pdbx_description
1 polymer ?
#
loop_
_entity_poly.entity_id
_entity_poly.type
_entity_poly.pdbx_seq_one_letter_code
_entity_poly.pdbx_strand_id
1 'polypeptide(L)' 'MTLAEKWLEEGMQKGIKEGIKEGKRAALLNVAKAMLERGIDTTAVMEMTGLTSDDLQQLRH' A
#
# COMPACT_ATOMS: atom_id res chain seq x y z
N MET A 1 -5.95 -33.05 8.90
CA MET A 1 -5.92 -31.63 9.30
C MET A 1 -6.67 -31.48 10.60
N THR A 2 -5.99 -31.09 11.67
CA THR A 2 -6.58 -30.73 12.97
C THR A 2 -7.07 -29.29 12.95
N LEU A 3 -7.90 -28.92 13.93
CA LEU A 3 -8.34 -27.52 14.08
C LEU A 3 -7.17 -26.55 14.27
N ALA A 4 -6.12 -26.98 14.99
CA ALA A 4 -4.92 -26.19 15.21
C ALA A 4 -4.11 -25.94 13.92
N GLU A 5 -3.97 -26.98 13.08
CA GLU A 5 -3.31 -26.86 11.77
C GLU A 5 -4.06 -25.88 10.86
N LYS A 6 -5.41 -25.97 10.85
CA LYS A 6 -6.25 -25.06 10.07
C LYS A 6 -6.11 -23.61 10.54
N TRP A 7 -6.09 -23.37 11.84
CA TRP A 7 -5.91 -22.01 12.38
C TRP A 7 -4.52 -21.43 12.07
N LEU A 8 -3.47 -22.25 12.14
CA LEU A 8 -2.13 -21.82 11.78
C LEU A 8 -2.05 -21.45 10.29
N GLU A 9 -2.64 -22.28 9.43
CA GLU A 9 -2.69 -22.02 8.00
C GLU A 9 -3.48 -20.74 7.66
N GLU A 10 -4.66 -20.56 8.27
CA GLU A 10 -5.44 -19.33 8.10
C GLU A 10 -4.69 -18.08 8.59
N GLY A 11 -4.00 -18.18 9.73
CA GLY A 11 -3.17 -17.09 10.26
C GLY A 11 -2.04 -16.72 9.30
N MET A 12 -1.34 -17.72 8.78
CA MET A 12 -0.25 -17.49 7.82
C MET A 12 -0.76 -16.89 6.51
N GLN A 13 -1.88 -17.38 5.96
CA GLN A 13 -2.48 -16.82 4.75
C GLN A 13 -2.94 -15.38 4.95
N LYS A 14 -3.53 -15.04 6.12
CA LYS A 14 -3.90 -13.68 6.47
C LYS A 14 -2.68 -12.76 6.53
N GLY A 15 -1.64 -13.17 7.25
CA GLY A 15 -0.40 -12.40 7.36
C GLY A 15 0.28 -12.14 6.01
N ILE A 16 0.33 -13.15 5.14
CA ILE A 16 0.87 -12.98 3.77
C ILE A 16 0.03 -11.98 2.97
N LYS A 17 -1.30 -12.09 3.04
CA LYS A 17 -2.22 -11.19 2.32
C LYS A 17 -2.10 -9.74 2.81
N GLU A 18 -2.00 -9.55 4.12
CA GLU A 18 -1.81 -8.23 4.72
C GLU A 18 -0.44 -7.65 4.34
N GLY A 19 0.64 -8.43 4.45
CA GLY A 19 1.98 -8.00 4.06
C GLY A 19 2.08 -7.60 2.59
N ILE A 20 1.44 -8.35 1.67
CA ILE A 20 1.38 -7.99 0.25
C ILE A 20 0.63 -6.67 0.05
N LYS A 21 -0.50 -6.47 0.75
CA LYS A 21 -1.31 -5.24 0.66
C LYS A 21 -0.52 -4.03 1.16
N GLU A 22 0.12 -4.15 2.31
CA GLU A 22 0.95 -3.09 2.91
C GLU A 22 2.15 -2.78 2.03
N GLY A 23 2.86 -3.80 1.53
CA GLY A 23 4.01 -3.63 0.64
C GLY A 23 3.63 -2.92 -0.67
N LYS A 24 2.50 -3.29 -1.27
CA LYS A 24 1.99 -2.62 -2.48
C LYS A 24 1.67 -1.15 -2.21
N ARG A 25 1.03 -0.86 -1.07
CA ARG A 25 0.70 0.52 -0.68
C ARG A 25 1.94 1.36 -0.42
N ALA A 26 2.93 0.81 0.30
CA ALA A 26 4.21 1.48 0.53
C ALA A 26 4.95 1.77 -0.78
N ALA A 27 4.95 0.84 -1.73
CA ALA A 27 5.55 1.05 -3.04
C ALA A 27 4.87 2.19 -3.82
N LEU A 28 3.53 2.24 -3.83
CA LEU A 28 2.78 3.32 -4.49
C LEU A 28 3.08 4.68 -3.86
N LEU A 29 3.15 4.75 -2.53
CA LEU A 29 3.49 5.98 -1.80
C LEU A 29 4.90 6.49 -2.13
N ASN A 30 5.89 5.59 -2.24
CA ASN A 30 7.25 5.94 -2.63
C ASN A 30 7.31 6.49 -4.07
N VAL A 31 6.57 5.87 -5.00
CA VAL A 31 6.48 6.37 -6.38
C VAL A 31 5.78 7.73 -6.42
N ALA A 32 4.67 7.89 -5.71
CA ALA A 32 3.94 9.15 -5.63
C ALA A 32 4.81 10.27 -5.06
N LYS A 33 5.61 10.00 -4.01
CA LYS A 33 6.58 10.96 -3.48
C LYS A 33 7.58 11.41 -4.54
N ALA A 34 8.20 10.47 -5.26
CA ALA A 34 9.15 10.78 -6.32
C ALA A 34 8.50 11.54 -7.49
N MET A 35 7.23 11.27 -7.80
CA MET A 35 6.46 12.01 -8.81
C MET A 35 6.24 13.47 -8.39
N LEU A 36 5.81 13.70 -7.14
CA LEU A 36 5.59 15.04 -6.58
C LEU A 36 6.90 15.83 -6.51
N GLU A 37 8.00 15.20 -6.10
CA GLU A 37 9.34 15.82 -6.08
C GLU A 37 9.82 16.24 -7.48
N ARG A 38 9.38 15.55 -8.53
CA ARG A 38 9.63 15.90 -9.93
C ARG A 38 8.67 16.97 -10.48
N GLY A 39 7.79 17.51 -9.65
CA GLY A 39 6.82 18.54 -10.02
C GLY A 39 5.60 18.03 -10.75
N ILE A 40 5.30 16.73 -10.69
CA ILE A 40 4.04 16.20 -11.23
C ILE A 40 2.89 16.65 -10.33
N ASP A 41 1.80 17.13 -10.94
CA ASP A 41 0.64 17.61 -10.20
C ASP A 41 -0.03 16.51 -9.35
N THR A 42 -0.56 16.90 -8.21
CA THR A 42 -1.18 15.98 -7.24
C THR A 42 -2.35 15.22 -7.86
N THR A 43 -3.14 15.86 -8.71
CA THR A 43 -4.28 15.25 -9.42
C THR A 43 -3.81 14.14 -10.34
N ALA A 44 -2.75 14.39 -11.12
CA ALA A 44 -2.17 13.41 -12.03
C ALA A 44 -1.56 12.22 -11.27
N VAL A 45 -0.90 12.48 -10.12
CA VAL A 45 -0.38 11.41 -9.25
C VAL A 45 -1.52 10.55 -8.72
N MET A 46 -2.63 11.13 -8.27
CA MET A 46 -3.80 10.39 -7.81
C MET A 46 -4.39 9.50 -8.92
N GLU A 47 -4.54 10.02 -10.13
CA GLU A 47 -5.05 9.25 -11.28
C GLU A 47 -4.13 8.07 -11.65
N MET A 48 -2.81 8.28 -11.64
CA MET A 48 -1.83 7.25 -12.01
C MET A 48 -1.65 6.17 -10.94
N THR A 49 -1.71 6.54 -9.66
CA THR A 49 -1.39 5.63 -8.54
C THR A 49 -2.64 5.06 -7.87
N GLY A 50 -3.81 5.67 -8.10
CA GLY A 50 -5.05 5.35 -7.39
C GLY A 50 -5.04 5.74 -5.91
N LEU A 51 -4.03 6.53 -5.48
CA LEU A 51 -3.95 7.06 -4.12
C LEU A 51 -4.93 8.21 -3.94
N THR A 52 -5.43 8.37 -2.73
CA THR A 52 -6.32 9.48 -2.37
C THR A 52 -5.52 10.73 -1.98
N SER A 53 -6.20 11.87 -1.89
CA SER A 53 -5.59 13.09 -1.33
C SER A 53 -5.03 12.85 0.08
N ASP A 54 -5.75 12.11 0.92
CA ASP A 54 -5.32 11.81 2.30
C ASP A 54 -4.05 10.97 2.32
N ASP A 55 -3.92 10.01 1.40
CA ASP A 55 -2.71 9.19 1.25
C ASP A 55 -1.50 10.06 0.89
N LEU A 56 -1.70 11.07 0.05
CA LEU A 56 -0.65 11.99 -0.38
C LEU A 56 -0.34 13.06 0.66
N GLN A 57 -1.30 13.46 1.50
CA GLN A 57 -1.05 14.38 2.61
C GLN A 57 -0.05 13.81 3.62
N GLN A 58 -0.08 12.49 3.86
CA GLN A 58 0.89 11.81 4.72
C GLN A 58 2.33 11.90 4.19
N LEU A 59 2.53 12.17 2.89
CA LEU A 59 3.85 12.33 2.29
C LEU A 59 4.44 13.74 2.42
N ARG A 60 3.64 14.73 2.84
CA ARG A 60 4.05 16.15 2.94
C ARG A 60 4.53 16.54 4.34
N HIS A 61 4.60 15.58 5.28
CA HIS A 61 5.14 15.78 6.63
C HIS A 61 6.64 15.45 6.73
#